data_AF-K1SVT4-F1
#
_entry.id   AF-K1SVT4-F1
#
_cell.length_a   1.000
_cell.length_b   1.000
_cell.length_c   1.000
_cell.angle_alpha   90.00
_cell.angle_beta   90.00
_cell.angle_gamma   90.00
#
_symmetry.space_group_name_H-M   'P 1'
#
loop_
_entity.id
_entity.type
_entity.pdbx_description
1 polymer ?
#
loop_
_entity_poly.entity_id
_entity_poly.type
_entity_poly.pdbx_seq_one_letter_code
_entity_poly.pdbx_strand_id
1 'polypeptide(L)'
;REGGYISDPTVNIQFADMKISVIGEVARPGQYDITNDRISLLDALSLAGDLTIYGVRSDVKVIREENGVRTTASLDLTSQDIYDSPYFYLQQNDVIYVKPNKYRAQAGEISQNRSFYISLISTAVSVATLIVTLTR
;
A
#
# COMPACT_ATOMS: atom_id res chain seq x y z
N ARG A 1 15.02 55.04 -19.29
CA ARG A 1 13.99 53.99 -19.12
C ARG A 1 14.61 52.95 -18.20
N GLU A 2 14.58 53.24 -16.89
CA GLU A 2 15.15 52.39 -15.85
C GLU A 2 14.14 51.31 -15.46
N GLY A 3 14.67 50.15 -15.05
CA GLY A 3 14.01 48.83 -14.95
C GLY A 3 12.52 48.83 -14.65
N GLY A 4 11.74 48.24 -15.56
CA GLY A 4 10.28 48.08 -15.45
C GLY A 4 9.86 47.12 -14.34
N TYR A 5 10.03 47.54 -13.09
CA TYR A 5 9.52 46.85 -11.90
C TYR A 5 8.30 47.58 -11.36
N ILE A 6 7.31 46.82 -10.87
CA ILE A 6 6.07 47.35 -10.31
C ILE A 6 6.34 47.84 -8.87
N SER A 7 5.90 49.06 -8.54
CA SER A 7 5.92 49.57 -7.17
C SER A 7 4.78 48.96 -6.37
N ASP A 8 5.12 48.35 -5.23
CA ASP A 8 4.20 47.72 -4.26
C ASP A 8 3.36 46.52 -4.78
N PRO A 9 4.00 45.44 -5.25
CA PRO A 9 3.27 44.24 -5.66
C PRO A 9 2.72 43.50 -4.43
N THR A 10 1.41 43.26 -4.41
CA THR A 10 0.80 42.32 -3.46
C THR A 10 1.00 40.89 -3.98
N VAL A 11 1.87 40.12 -3.31
CA VAL A 11 2.13 38.71 -3.64
C VAL A 11 1.28 37.83 -2.75
N ASN A 12 0.41 37.02 -3.35
CA ASN A 12 -0.34 35.99 -2.64
C ASN A 12 0.37 34.64 -2.81
N ILE A 13 0.80 34.03 -1.71
CA ILE A 13 1.51 32.75 -1.71
C ILE A 13 0.51 31.69 -1.27
N GLN A 14 0.19 30.76 -2.17
CA GLN A 14 -0.65 29.61 -1.89
C GLN A 14 0.14 28.34 -2.17
N PHE A 15 0.20 27.44 -1.18
CA PHE A 15 0.86 26.15 -1.35
C PHE A 15 0.12 25.31 -2.39
N ALA A 16 0.85 24.67 -3.28
CA ALA A 16 0.28 23.72 -4.23
C ALA A 16 -0.27 22.51 -3.46
N ASP A 17 -1.47 22.04 -3.81
CA ASP A 17 -2.07 20.87 -3.19
C ASP A 17 -1.13 19.66 -3.31
N MET A 18 -0.68 19.15 -2.16
CA MET A 18 0.26 18.06 -2.14
C MET A 18 -0.46 16.74 -2.39
N LYS A 19 0.00 15.95 -3.35
CA LYS A 19 -0.63 14.66 -3.66
C LYS A 19 0.26 13.52 -3.17
N ILE A 20 -0.34 12.57 -2.46
CA ILE A 20 0.31 11.31 -2.08
C ILE A 20 -0.50 10.14 -2.61
N SER A 21 0.15 8.99 -2.81
CA SER A 21 -0.55 7.76 -3.22
C SER A 21 -0.36 6.68 -2.16
N VAL A 22 -1.46 6.08 -1.70
CA VAL A 22 -1.42 4.94 -0.77
C VAL A 22 -1.96 3.71 -1.49
N ILE A 23 -1.15 2.66 -1.58
CA ILE A 23 -1.45 1.46 -2.35
C ILE A 23 -1.10 0.17 -1.58
N GLY A 24 -1.62 -0.95 -2.07
CA GLY A 24 -1.42 -2.26 -1.46
C GLY A 24 -2.47 -2.54 -0.39
N GLU A 25 -2.02 -3.07 0.75
CA GLU A 25 -2.86 -3.65 1.79
C GLU A 25 -3.42 -2.65 2.81
N VAL A 26 -4.17 -1.69 2.29
CA VAL A 26 -4.92 -0.70 3.06
C VAL A 26 -6.42 -0.83 2.81
N ALA A 27 -7.25 -0.27 3.68
CA ALA A 27 -8.71 -0.35 3.52
C ALA A 27 -9.20 0.40 2.27
N ARG A 28 -8.59 1.55 1.95
CA ARG A 28 -8.93 2.40 0.80
C ARG A 28 -7.65 2.80 0.06
N PRO A 29 -7.18 1.99 -0.90
CA PRO A 29 -6.06 2.40 -1.74
C PRO A 29 -6.51 3.52 -2.70
N GLY A 30 -5.63 4.48 -2.96
CA GLY A 30 -5.94 5.62 -3.82
C GLY A 30 -4.94 6.76 -3.71
N GLN A 31 -5.19 7.80 -4.49
CA GLN A 31 -4.47 9.07 -4.40
C GLN A 31 -5.23 10.01 -3.46
N TYR A 32 -4.48 10.72 -2.63
CA TYR A 32 -5.01 11.63 -1.62
C TYR A 32 -4.42 13.03 -1.81
N ASP A 33 -5.31 14.01 -1.82
CA ASP A 33 -4.96 15.43 -1.86
C ASP A 33 -4.81 15.93 -0.42
N ILE A 34 -3.63 16.44 -0.12
CA ILE A 34 -3.22 16.89 1.20
C ILE A 34 -3.19 18.40 1.20
N THR A 35 -4.09 18.98 2.00
CA THR A 35 -4.22 20.44 2.17
C THR A 35 -3.36 20.96 3.33
N ASN A 36 -2.85 20.07 4.18
CA ASN A 36 -2.01 20.45 5.33
C ASN A 36 -0.55 20.66 4.89
N ASP A 37 0.12 21.61 5.53
CA ASP A 37 1.54 21.93 5.29
C ASP A 37 2.48 20.74 5.58
N ARG A 38 2.04 19.79 6.42
CA ARG A 38 2.81 18.60 6.78
C ARG A 38 1.88 17.42 7.00
N ILE A 39 2.31 16.26 6.52
CA ILE A 39 1.63 14.99 6.74
C ILE A 39 2.63 13.90 7.06
N SER A 40 2.33 13.07 8.07
CA SER A 40 3.13 11.90 8.41
C SER A 40 2.65 10.66 7.65
N LEU A 41 3.48 9.63 7.64
CA LEU A 41 3.10 8.30 7.17
C LEU A 41 1.86 7.77 7.92
N LEU A 42 1.76 8.03 9.22
CA LEU A 42 0.64 7.58 10.04
C LEU A 42 -0.67 8.28 9.63
N ASP A 43 -0.60 9.58 9.35
CA ASP A 43 -1.75 10.36 8.87
C ASP A 43 -2.23 9.85 7.51
N ALA A 44 -1.30 9.57 6.59
CA ALA A 44 -1.62 9.02 5.27
C ALA A 44 -2.29 7.65 5.37
N LEU A 45 -1.80 6.77 6.25
CA LEU A 45 -2.41 5.47 6.50
C LEU A 45 -3.80 5.63 7.13
N SER A 46 -3.97 6.59 8.05
CA SER A 46 -5.28 6.92 8.64
C SER A 46 -6.29 7.38 7.58
N LEU A 47 -5.87 8.25 6.65
CA LEU A 47 -6.69 8.67 5.50
C LEU A 47 -7.11 7.47 4.64
N ALA A 48 -6.19 6.54 4.41
CA ALA A 48 -6.43 5.29 3.70
C ALA A 48 -7.24 4.25 4.50
N GLY A 49 -7.65 4.55 5.74
CA GLY A 49 -8.44 3.66 6.59
C GLY A 49 -7.62 2.56 7.27
N ASP A 50 -6.33 2.82 7.49
CA ASP A 50 -5.33 1.93 8.06
C ASP A 50 -5.06 0.67 7.20
N LEU A 51 -4.05 -0.09 7.60
CA LEU A 51 -3.69 -1.37 7.03
C LEU A 51 -4.80 -2.39 7.29
N THR A 52 -5.07 -3.23 6.29
CA THR A 52 -5.95 -4.38 6.49
C THR A 52 -5.32 -5.41 7.45
N ILE A 53 -6.09 -6.40 7.88
CA ILE A 53 -5.57 -7.55 8.66
C ILE A 53 -4.46 -8.33 7.93
N TYR A 54 -4.34 -8.13 6.62
CA TYR A 54 -3.33 -8.78 5.79
C TYR A 54 -2.10 -7.89 5.53
N GLY A 55 -2.10 -6.63 5.95
CA GLY A 55 -0.97 -5.73 5.79
C GLY A 55 0.16 -6.01 6.79
N VAL A 56 1.41 -5.98 6.32
CA VAL A 56 2.60 -6.15 7.16
C VAL A 56 3.02 -4.79 7.74
N ARG A 57 2.72 -4.55 9.02
CA ARG A 57 3.06 -3.29 9.72
C ARG A 57 4.57 -3.03 9.82
N SER A 58 5.38 -4.08 9.80
CA SER A 58 6.84 -3.98 9.90
C SER A 58 7.56 -3.72 8.56
N ASP A 59 6.84 -3.69 7.44
CA ASP A 59 7.42 -3.47 6.11
C ASP A 59 6.48 -2.60 5.25
N VAL A 60 6.31 -1.34 5.68
CA VAL A 60 5.62 -0.32 4.90
C VAL A 60 6.66 0.47 4.11
N LYS A 61 6.50 0.52 2.80
CA LYS A 61 7.47 1.15 1.91
C LYS A 61 7.02 2.55 1.55
N VAL A 62 7.92 3.52 1.67
CA VAL A 62 7.76 4.85 1.08
C VAL A 62 8.72 4.94 -0.10
N ILE A 63 8.14 5.17 -1.28
CA ILE A 63 8.86 5.35 -2.53
C ILE A 63 8.80 6.84 -2.85
N ARG A 64 9.98 7.45 -2.95
CA ARG A 64 10.14 8.87 -3.21
C ARG A 64 10.96 9.07 -4.47
N GLU A 65 10.61 10.06 -5.27
CA GLU A 65 11.38 10.44 -6.45
C GLU A 65 11.99 11.82 -6.22
N GLU A 66 13.31 11.87 -6.05
CA GLU A 66 14.06 13.11 -5.87
C GLU A 66 15.04 13.26 -7.05
N ASN A 67 14.95 14.36 -7.80
CA ASN A 67 15.80 14.64 -8.96
C ASN A 67 15.81 13.53 -10.03
N GLY A 68 14.68 12.84 -10.22
CA GLY A 68 14.55 11.73 -11.17
C GLY A 68 15.12 10.39 -10.67
N VAL A 69 15.66 10.33 -9.46
CA VAL A 69 16.10 9.10 -8.82
C VAL A 69 15.02 8.64 -7.85
N ARG A 70 14.55 7.40 -8.05
CA ARG A 70 13.62 6.76 -7.12
C ARG A 70 14.37 6.12 -5.97
N THR A 71 14.12 6.59 -4.77
CA THR A 71 14.55 5.97 -3.52
C THR A 71 13.38 5.23 -2.90
N THR A 72 13.68 4.19 -2.12
CA THR A 72 12.66 3.42 -1.40
C THR A 72 13.18 3.14 -0.01
N ALA A 73 12.37 3.48 0.99
CA ALA A 73 12.65 3.17 2.39
C ALA A 73 11.56 2.25 2.93
N SER A 74 11.96 1.22 3.67
CA SER A 74 11.03 0.41 4.48
C SER A 74 10.99 0.99 5.89
N LEU A 75 9.77 1.20 6.39
CA LEU A 75 9.48 1.67 7.74
C LEU A 75 8.71 0.59 8.50
N ASP A 76 9.12 0.36 9.74
CA ASP A 76 8.45 -0.56 10.65
C ASP A 76 7.57 0.21 11.63
N LEU A 77 6.26 0.27 11.37
CA LEU A 77 5.30 1.00 12.20
C LEU A 77 5.21 0.53 13.66
N THR A 78 5.86 -0.59 14.00
CA THR A 78 5.90 -1.13 15.37
C THR A 78 7.14 -0.69 16.16
N SER A 79 8.14 -0.10 15.49
CA SER A 79 9.33 0.46 16.14
C SER A 79 9.16 1.95 16.42
N GLN A 80 9.81 2.43 17.49
CA GLN A 80 9.91 3.86 17.78
C GLN A 80 10.90 4.57 16.84
N ASP A 81 11.82 3.83 16.22
CA ASP A 81 12.83 4.38 15.31
C ASP A 81 12.21 5.01 14.05
N ILE A 82 10.92 4.76 13.78
CA ILE A 82 10.22 5.36 12.64
C ILE A 82 10.23 6.88 12.70
N TYR A 83 10.16 7.47 13.90
CA TYR A 83 10.06 8.93 14.05
C TYR A 83 11.35 9.64 13.63
N ASP A 84 12.49 8.94 13.67
CA ASP A 84 13.80 9.45 13.27
C ASP A 84 14.06 9.28 11.76
N SER A 85 13.18 8.58 11.04
CA SER A 85 13.34 8.33 9.61
C SER A 85 13.07 9.59 8.78
N PRO A 86 13.92 9.90 7.78
CA PRO A 86 13.67 11.00 6.84
C PRO A 86 12.45 10.75 5.91
N TYR A 87 11.86 9.56 5.97
CA TYR A 87 10.66 9.16 5.24
C TYR A 87 9.41 9.12 6.12
N PHE A 88 9.50 9.49 7.41
CA PHE A 88 8.34 9.56 8.30
C PHE A 88 7.37 10.66 7.89
N TYR A 89 7.91 11.84 7.54
CA TYR A 89 7.13 12.90 6.92
C TYR A 89 7.16 12.76 5.41
N LEU A 90 5.98 12.81 4.81
CA LEU A 90 5.80 12.59 3.40
C LEU A 90 6.05 13.87 2.62
N GLN A 91 6.51 13.68 1.40
CA GLN A 91 6.72 14.73 0.41
C GLN A 91 5.75 14.59 -0.75
N GLN A 92 5.75 15.60 -1.61
CA GLN A 92 5.00 15.61 -2.85
C GLN A 92 5.26 14.34 -3.68
N ASN A 93 4.18 13.72 -4.14
CA ASN A 93 4.19 12.53 -4.99
C ASN A 93 4.80 11.28 -4.34
N ASP A 94 4.96 11.24 -3.01
CA ASP A 94 5.33 10.02 -2.31
C ASP A 94 4.30 8.91 -2.56
N VAL A 95 4.81 7.70 -2.77
CA VAL A 95 4.00 6.48 -2.90
C VAL A 95 4.24 5.60 -1.70
N ILE A 96 3.19 5.38 -0.92
CA ILE A 96 3.15 4.53 0.25
C ILE A 96 2.61 3.17 -0.21
N TYR A 97 3.45 2.14 -0.11
CA TYR A 97 3.09 0.77 -0.43
C TYR A 97 3.09 -0.10 0.81
N VAL A 98 1.92 -0.63 1.15
CA VAL A 98 1.75 -1.60 2.22
C VAL A 98 1.80 -3.01 1.66
N LYS A 99 2.79 -3.78 2.10
CA LYS A 99 3.01 -5.15 1.63
C LYS A 99 2.00 -6.13 2.22
N PRO A 100 1.47 -7.08 1.42
CA PRO A 100 0.68 -8.20 1.94
C PRO A 100 1.51 -9.22 2.70
N ASN A 101 0.87 -9.79 3.72
CA ASN A 101 1.39 -10.93 4.44
C ASN A 101 1.42 -12.17 3.53
N LYS A 102 2.20 -13.17 3.94
CA LYS A 102 2.40 -14.40 3.16
C LYS A 102 1.09 -15.13 2.87
N TYR A 103 0.09 -15.06 3.75
CA TYR A 103 -1.19 -15.72 3.57
C TYR A 103 -2.04 -15.07 2.46
N ARG A 104 -2.06 -13.73 2.36
CA ARG A 104 -2.77 -13.06 1.27
C ARG A 104 -2.03 -13.12 -0.05
N ALA A 105 -0.69 -13.04 -0.03
CA ALA A 105 0.13 -13.28 -1.21
C ALA A 105 -0.08 -14.70 -1.75
N GLN A 106 -0.06 -15.70 -0.87
CA GLN A 106 -0.38 -17.07 -1.22
C GLN A 106 -1.85 -17.25 -1.60
N ALA A 107 -2.83 -16.54 -1.02
CA ALA A 107 -4.23 -16.66 -1.45
C ALA A 107 -4.45 -16.21 -2.90
N GLY A 108 -3.72 -15.18 -3.36
CA GLY A 108 -3.68 -14.81 -4.78
C GLY A 108 -2.98 -15.88 -5.64
N GLU A 109 -2.01 -16.59 -5.07
CA GLU A 109 -1.30 -17.72 -5.68
C GLU A 109 -1.88 -19.10 -5.29
N ILE A 110 -3.05 -19.18 -4.61
CA ILE A 110 -3.73 -20.44 -4.24
C ILE A 110 -4.40 -20.93 -5.52
N SER A 111 -3.49 -21.34 -6.39
CA SER A 111 -3.51 -22.32 -7.42
C SER A 111 -4.88 -22.92 -7.62
N GLN A 112 -5.45 -22.52 -8.75
CA GLN A 112 -6.47 -23.22 -9.53
C GLN A 112 -6.36 -24.76 -9.45
N ASN A 113 -5.19 -25.32 -9.18
CA ASN A 113 -4.95 -26.76 -9.07
C ASN A 113 -5.36 -27.37 -7.72
N ARG A 114 -5.45 -26.63 -6.61
CA ARG A 114 -5.86 -27.23 -5.32
C ARG A 114 -7.31 -27.72 -5.35
N SER A 115 -8.21 -26.93 -5.95
CA SER A 115 -9.59 -27.35 -6.19
C SER A 115 -9.68 -28.55 -7.13
N PHE A 116 -8.79 -28.64 -8.13
CA PHE A 116 -8.69 -29.79 -9.02
C PHE A 116 -8.18 -31.07 -8.30
N TYR A 117 -7.18 -30.96 -7.43
CA TYR A 117 -6.72 -32.12 -6.65
C TYR A 117 -7.75 -32.57 -5.61
N ILE A 118 -8.44 -31.63 -4.96
CA ILE A 118 -9.57 -31.95 -4.05
C ILE A 118 -10.69 -32.65 -4.83
N SER A 119 -11.04 -32.17 -6.03
CA SER A 119 -12.09 -32.81 -6.84
C SER A 119 -11.68 -34.20 -7.32
N LEU A 120 -10.42 -34.40 -7.73
CA LEU A 120 -9.91 -35.71 -8.14
C LEU A 120 -9.96 -36.72 -6.99
N ILE A 121 -9.54 -36.33 -5.78
CA ILE A 121 -9.62 -37.19 -4.59
C ILE A 121 -11.08 -37.50 -4.25
N SER A 122 -11.97 -36.49 -4.25
CA SER A 122 -13.39 -36.69 -3.95
C SER A 122 -14.09 -37.61 -4.96
N THR A 123 -13.69 -37.52 -6.23
CA THR A 123 -14.19 -38.39 -7.31
C THR A 123 -13.70 -39.81 -7.10
N ALA A 124 -12.42 -40.01 -6.81
CA ALA A 124 -11.86 -41.33 -6.52
C ALA A 124 -12.54 -42.00 -5.31
N VAL A 125 -12.78 -41.23 -4.24
CA VAL A 125 -13.52 -41.69 -3.06
C VAL A 125 -14.95 -42.08 -3.44
N SER A 126 -15.64 -41.28 -4.27
CA SER A 126 -17.01 -41.57 -4.72
C SER A 126 -17.11 -42.81 -5.60
N VAL A 127 -16.12 -43.04 -6.46
CA VAL A 127 -16.04 -44.25 -7.29
C VAL A 127 -15.78 -45.48 -6.41
N ALA A 128 -14.87 -45.37 -5.44
CA ALA A 128 -14.59 -46.46 -4.51
C ALA A 128 -15.82 -46.83 -3.65
N THR A 129 -16.54 -45.85 -3.12
CA THR A 129 -17.77 -46.10 -2.36
C THR A 129 -18.87 -46.71 -3.21
N LEU A 130 -19.01 -46.31 -4.47
CA LEU A 130 -19.96 -46.92 -5.41
C LEU A 130 -19.64 -48.40 -5.65
N ILE A 131 -18.36 -48.74 -5.91
CA ILE A 131 -17.93 -50.13 -6.12
C ILE A 131 -18.21 -50.99 -4.88
N VAL A 132 -17.88 -50.50 -3.69
CA VAL A 132 -18.13 -51.21 -2.42
C VAL A 132 -19.63 -51.42 -2.19
N THR A 133 -20.47 -50.48 -2.61
CA THR A 133 -21.94 -50.59 -2.46
C THR A 133 -22.54 -51.61 -3.43
N LEU A 134 -22.01 -51.69 -4.66
CA LEU A 134 -22.48 -52.64 -5.68
C LEU A 134 -21.98 -54.08 -5.48
N THR A 135 -20.86 -54.25 -4.76
CA THR A 135 -20.26 -55.57 -4.48
C THR A 135 -20.67 -56.16 -3.13
N ARG A 136 -21.47 -55.44 -2.35
CA ARG A 136 -22.08 -55.89 -1.09
C ARG A 136 -23.48 -56.45 -1.26
#